data_AF-E5VMP4-F1
#
_entry.id   AF-E5VMP4-F1
#
_cell.length_a   1.000
_cell.length_b   1.000
_cell.length_c   1.000
_cell.angle_alpha   90.00
_cell.angle_beta   90.00
_cell.angle_gamma   90.00
#
_symmetry.space_group_name_H-M   'P 1'
#
loop_
_entity.id
_entity.type
_entity.pdbx_description
1 polymer ?
#
loop_
_entity_poly.entity_id
_entity_poly.type
_entity_poly.pdbx_seq_one_letter_code
_entity_poly.pdbx_strand_id
1 'polypeptide(L)'
;MKDKKETIQGFIYFNQADAAWNDNGYQIKSSGCGLSAMAVCISSLTNKWVTPVDTTVWAYKNGYYSSAGASHEMVPALAQQYKLECHGLGSDVSKVRDALKKKHPVVALMGPGYFTKKGHFIVLVAIDDNDQVTVADVGSRQRTQYKYPLKEVIAQTKSASAGGPCWEIYSDQKISAKADKKAKQLKAEKKYRSKEFKAMYNEIKSVLQKNYQLAVPLKKGTLVSEEQFVTITSLGINDKVSVMDASKKLTSDVDLDTVVDEIQTEAVKDSFWNTIMIAPDKTNLIYK
;
A
#
# COMPACT_ATOMS: atom_id res chain seq x y z
N MET A 1 -2.33 16.79 -3.83
CA MET A 1 -2.82 15.76 -4.79
C MET A 1 -3.52 14.56 -4.14
N LYS A 2 -3.58 14.42 -2.80
CA LYS A 2 -4.30 13.30 -2.17
C LYS A 2 -5.83 13.33 -2.41
N ASP A 3 -6.40 14.49 -2.71
CA ASP A 3 -7.86 14.69 -2.68
C ASP A 3 -8.55 14.64 -4.06
N LYS A 4 -7.79 14.40 -5.14
CA LYS A 4 -8.36 14.21 -6.50
C LYS A 4 -7.58 13.11 -7.23
N LYS A 5 -7.99 11.86 -7.03
CA LYS A 5 -7.46 10.72 -7.77
C LYS A 5 -8.03 10.76 -9.19
N GLU A 6 -7.16 10.79 -10.19
CA GLU A 6 -7.57 10.62 -11.59
C GLU A 6 -7.92 9.14 -11.81
N THR A 7 -9.02 8.87 -12.50
CA THR A 7 -9.46 7.49 -12.78
C THR A 7 -9.87 7.32 -14.24
N ILE A 8 -9.76 6.08 -14.71
CA ILE A 8 -10.19 5.66 -16.04
C ILE A 8 -10.85 4.29 -15.97
N GLN A 9 -12.13 4.21 -16.35
CA GLN A 9 -12.90 2.96 -16.33
C GLN A 9 -12.84 2.21 -14.97
N GLY A 10 -12.80 2.98 -13.86
CA GLY A 10 -12.70 2.42 -12.51
C GLY A 10 -11.27 2.11 -12.03
N PHE A 11 -10.25 2.29 -12.88
CA PHE A 11 -8.84 2.18 -12.50
C PHE A 11 -8.27 3.53 -12.06
N ILE A 12 -7.37 3.53 -11.09
CA ILE A 12 -6.54 4.68 -10.74
C ILE A 12 -5.59 4.94 -11.90
N TYR A 13 -5.50 6.20 -12.34
CA TYR A 13 -4.59 6.61 -13.40
C TYR A 13 -3.45 7.47 -12.86
N PHE A 14 -2.26 7.25 -13.42
CA PHE A 14 -1.07 8.07 -13.18
C PHE A 14 -0.46 8.47 -14.51
N ASN A 15 -0.03 9.73 -14.63
CA ASN A 15 0.82 10.15 -15.73
C ASN A 15 2.27 10.30 -15.25
N GLN A 16 3.20 9.60 -15.90
CA GLN A 16 4.61 9.58 -15.49
C GLN A 16 5.29 10.95 -15.56
N ALA A 17 4.75 11.89 -16.35
CA ALA A 17 5.28 13.24 -16.50
C ALA A 17 4.76 14.22 -15.44
N ASP A 18 3.87 13.80 -14.54
CA ASP A 18 3.40 14.67 -13.46
C ASP A 18 4.55 15.09 -12.54
N ALA A 19 4.57 16.37 -12.19
CA ALA A 19 5.61 16.95 -11.35
C ALA A 19 5.75 16.23 -9.99
N ALA A 20 4.64 15.73 -9.42
CA ALA A 20 4.64 14.97 -8.17
C ALA A 20 5.57 13.74 -8.16
N TRP A 21 5.88 13.18 -9.32
CA TRP A 21 6.67 11.95 -9.43
C TRP A 21 8.11 12.19 -9.86
N ASN A 22 8.54 13.43 -10.07
CA ASN A 22 9.82 13.71 -10.74
C ASN A 22 10.85 14.47 -9.89
N ASP A 23 10.50 14.87 -8.66
CA ASP A 23 11.42 15.52 -7.71
C ASP A 23 12.00 14.51 -6.70
N ASN A 24 12.74 13.50 -7.21
CA ASN A 24 13.24 12.38 -6.38
C ASN A 24 14.53 11.73 -6.89
N GLY A 25 15.21 12.35 -7.88
CA GLY A 25 16.45 11.82 -8.46
C GLY A 25 16.27 10.67 -9.45
N TYR A 26 15.06 10.12 -9.62
CA TYR A 26 14.77 9.12 -10.65
C TYR A 26 14.22 9.77 -11.92
N GLN A 27 14.51 9.14 -13.07
CA GLN A 27 14.08 9.60 -14.38
C GLN A 27 12.69 9.05 -14.74
N ILE A 28 11.67 9.29 -13.89
CA ILE A 28 10.33 8.71 -14.08
C ILE A 28 9.67 9.24 -15.35
N LYS A 29 9.78 10.55 -15.62
CA LYS A 29 9.23 11.17 -16.84
C LYS A 29 9.77 10.56 -18.13
N SER A 30 11.07 10.27 -18.21
CA SER A 30 11.69 9.76 -19.45
C SER A 30 11.77 8.24 -19.53
N SER A 31 11.86 7.55 -18.38
CA SER A 31 12.23 6.13 -18.32
C SER A 31 11.31 5.32 -17.39
N GLY A 32 10.29 5.94 -16.78
CA GLY A 32 9.41 5.34 -15.76
C GLY A 32 8.09 4.77 -16.27
N CYS A 33 7.90 4.60 -17.58
CA CYS A 33 6.61 4.17 -18.16
C CYS A 33 6.15 2.82 -17.60
N GLY A 34 7.02 1.81 -17.55
CA GLY A 34 6.66 0.48 -17.02
C GLY A 34 6.26 0.52 -15.54
N LEU A 35 6.90 1.38 -14.75
CA LEU A 35 6.68 1.48 -13.31
C LEU A 35 5.40 2.26 -13.00
N SER A 36 5.11 3.26 -13.82
CA SER A 36 3.84 4.00 -13.79
C SER A 36 2.68 3.11 -14.24
N ALA A 37 2.88 2.29 -15.28
CA ALA A 37 1.90 1.30 -15.74
C ALA A 37 1.58 0.26 -14.66
N MET A 38 2.60 -0.27 -13.97
CA MET A 38 2.39 -1.17 -12.84
C MET A 38 1.74 -0.46 -11.65
N ALA A 39 2.06 0.81 -11.38
CA ALA A 39 1.41 1.59 -10.32
C ALA A 39 -0.12 1.73 -10.54
N VAL A 40 -0.55 1.92 -11.80
CA VAL A 40 -1.96 1.91 -12.22
C VAL A 40 -2.62 0.57 -11.86
N CYS A 41 -2.03 -0.55 -12.28
CA CYS A 41 -2.59 -1.88 -11.99
C CYS A 41 -2.61 -2.18 -10.48
N ILE A 42 -1.49 -1.99 -9.78
CA ILE A 42 -1.35 -2.31 -8.36
C ILE A 42 -2.31 -1.49 -7.52
N SER A 43 -2.38 -0.18 -7.76
CA SER A 43 -3.24 0.69 -6.96
C SER A 43 -4.72 0.33 -7.12
N SER A 44 -5.11 0.01 -8.35
CA SER A 44 -6.50 -0.33 -8.69
C SER A 44 -6.91 -1.70 -8.17
N LEU A 45 -6.03 -2.70 -8.23
CA LEU A 45 -6.36 -4.08 -7.87
C LEU A 45 -6.21 -4.38 -6.38
N THR A 46 -5.36 -3.62 -5.67
CA THR A 46 -5.08 -3.86 -4.24
C THR A 46 -5.76 -2.87 -3.30
N ASN A 47 -6.40 -1.82 -3.84
CA ASN A 47 -6.91 -0.67 -3.09
C ASN A 47 -5.85 0.06 -2.22
N LYS A 48 -4.56 -0.20 -2.46
CA LYS A 48 -3.46 0.52 -1.82
C LYS A 48 -3.03 1.68 -2.70
N TRP A 49 -2.65 2.80 -2.10
CA TRP A 49 -2.10 3.91 -2.87
C TRP A 49 -0.61 3.67 -3.15
N VAL A 50 -0.31 3.06 -4.29
CA VAL A 50 1.05 2.74 -4.74
C VAL A 50 1.38 3.62 -5.93
N THR A 51 2.25 4.60 -5.71
CA THR A 51 2.58 5.64 -6.68
C THR A 51 3.65 5.20 -7.67
N PRO A 52 3.84 5.93 -8.78
CA PRO A 52 4.99 5.73 -9.66
C PRO A 52 6.35 5.80 -8.94
N VAL A 53 6.45 6.60 -7.87
CA VAL A 53 7.69 6.69 -7.08
C VAL A 53 7.92 5.41 -6.29
N ASP A 54 6.88 4.84 -5.68
CA ASP A 54 6.97 3.61 -4.89
C ASP A 54 7.45 2.42 -5.75
N THR A 55 6.83 2.24 -6.93
CA THR A 55 7.24 1.20 -7.88
C THR A 55 8.67 1.44 -8.39
N THR A 56 9.06 2.71 -8.59
CA THR A 56 10.42 3.09 -9.03
C THR A 56 11.49 2.81 -8.00
N VAL A 57 11.29 3.23 -6.76
CA VAL A 57 12.24 2.94 -5.68
C VAL A 57 12.42 1.44 -5.50
N TRP A 58 11.31 0.68 -5.56
CA TRP A 58 11.39 -0.78 -5.44
C TRP A 58 12.14 -1.41 -6.61
N ALA A 59 11.80 -1.05 -7.84
CA ALA A 59 12.43 -1.63 -9.03
C ALA A 59 13.92 -1.29 -9.12
N TYR A 60 14.32 -0.06 -8.77
CA TYR A 60 15.72 0.35 -8.73
C TYR A 60 16.52 -0.51 -7.75
N LYS A 61 16.03 -0.67 -6.50
CA LYS A 61 16.68 -1.46 -5.46
C LYS A 61 16.84 -2.95 -5.83
N ASN A 62 15.96 -3.46 -6.68
CA ASN A 62 15.96 -4.87 -7.11
C ASN A 62 16.56 -5.07 -8.51
N GLY A 63 17.19 -4.05 -9.11
CA GLY A 63 17.89 -4.17 -10.40
C GLY A 63 16.97 -4.21 -11.63
N TYR A 64 15.69 -3.88 -11.48
CA TYR A 64 14.71 -3.90 -12.58
C TYR A 64 14.57 -2.56 -13.31
N TYR A 65 15.17 -1.48 -12.79
CA TYR A 65 15.10 -0.13 -13.34
C TYR A 65 16.46 0.55 -13.36
N SER A 66 16.73 1.25 -14.46
CA SER A 66 17.90 2.12 -14.64
C SER A 66 17.51 3.39 -15.42
N SER A 67 18.47 4.28 -15.68
CA SER A 67 18.26 5.43 -16.57
C SER A 67 17.79 5.02 -17.97
N ALA A 68 18.12 3.81 -18.43
CA ALA A 68 17.68 3.26 -19.71
C ALA A 68 16.21 2.80 -19.72
N GLY A 69 15.56 2.69 -18.56
CA GLY A 69 14.18 2.23 -18.42
C GLY A 69 14.01 0.99 -17.55
N ALA A 70 12.81 0.42 -17.61
CA ALA A 70 12.46 -0.83 -16.94
C ALA A 70 12.79 -2.05 -17.80
N SER A 71 13.27 -3.11 -17.16
CA SER A 71 13.34 -4.46 -17.74
C SER A 71 11.94 -5.07 -17.95
N HIS A 72 11.83 -6.16 -18.72
CA HIS A 72 10.55 -6.84 -18.93
C HIS A 72 10.12 -7.64 -17.69
N GLU A 73 11.10 -8.24 -17.02
CA GLU A 73 10.97 -9.04 -15.80
C GLU A 73 10.39 -8.22 -14.63
N MET A 74 10.49 -6.89 -14.72
CA MET A 74 9.86 -5.94 -13.79
C MET A 74 8.36 -6.18 -13.62
N VAL A 75 7.64 -6.49 -14.71
CA VAL A 75 6.17 -6.65 -14.69
C VAL A 75 5.75 -7.82 -13.79
N PRO A 76 6.21 -9.07 -14.03
CA PRO A 76 5.89 -10.18 -13.14
C PRO A 76 6.48 -9.99 -11.74
N ALA A 77 7.67 -9.38 -11.61
CA ALA A 77 8.30 -9.17 -10.30
C ALA A 77 7.48 -8.21 -9.41
N LEU A 78 7.00 -7.09 -9.97
CA LEU A 78 6.11 -6.17 -9.24
C LEU A 78 4.75 -6.81 -8.96
N ALA A 79 4.17 -7.57 -9.89
CA ALA A 79 2.92 -8.28 -9.62
C ALA A 79 3.06 -9.22 -8.40
N GLN A 80 4.13 -10.03 -8.39
CA GLN A 80 4.45 -10.93 -7.29
C GLN A 80 4.66 -10.19 -5.96
N GLN A 81 5.42 -9.09 -5.97
CA GLN A 81 5.67 -8.26 -4.79
C GLN A 81 4.37 -7.77 -4.13
N TYR A 82 3.35 -7.48 -4.95
CA TYR A 82 2.05 -7.00 -4.48
C TYR A 82 0.99 -8.10 -4.36
N LYS A 83 1.39 -9.38 -4.47
CA LYS A 83 0.51 -10.56 -4.40
C LYS A 83 -0.60 -10.55 -5.45
N LEU A 84 -0.26 -10.05 -6.63
CA LEU A 84 -1.08 -10.14 -7.83
C LEU A 84 -0.56 -11.28 -8.68
N GLU A 85 -1.49 -11.91 -9.40
CA GLU A 85 -1.16 -12.86 -10.44
C GLU A 85 -0.74 -12.11 -11.70
N CYS A 86 0.23 -12.67 -12.42
CA CYS A 86 0.72 -12.14 -13.68
C CYS A 86 0.88 -13.26 -14.70
N HIS A 87 0.08 -13.22 -15.75
CA HIS A 87 0.16 -14.18 -16.84
C HIS A 87 0.63 -13.51 -18.13
N GLY A 88 1.68 -14.08 -18.72
CA GLY A 88 2.15 -13.68 -20.04
C GLY A 88 1.18 -14.12 -21.13
N LEU A 89 0.68 -13.16 -21.90
CA LEU A 89 -0.27 -13.39 -22.99
C LEU A 89 0.41 -13.38 -24.37
N GLY A 90 1.67 -12.96 -24.46
CA GLY A 90 2.33 -12.74 -25.74
C GLY A 90 1.64 -11.63 -26.54
N SER A 91 1.46 -11.84 -27.84
CA SER A 91 0.73 -10.95 -28.74
C SER A 91 -0.59 -11.57 -29.22
N ASP A 92 -1.17 -12.47 -28.43
CA ASP A 92 -2.42 -13.16 -28.76
C ASP A 92 -3.63 -12.26 -28.46
N VAL A 93 -4.25 -11.73 -29.53
CA VAL A 93 -5.40 -10.82 -29.46
C VAL A 93 -6.57 -11.44 -28.69
N SER A 94 -6.82 -12.74 -28.86
CA SER A 94 -7.95 -13.41 -28.20
C SER A 94 -7.72 -13.52 -26.70
N LYS A 95 -6.51 -13.87 -26.27
CA LYS A 95 -6.18 -13.92 -24.83
C LYS A 95 -6.26 -12.53 -24.18
N VAL A 96 -5.78 -11.50 -24.85
CA VAL A 96 -5.89 -10.12 -24.35
C VAL A 96 -7.35 -9.70 -24.23
N ARG A 97 -8.17 -10.00 -25.25
CA ARG A 97 -9.61 -9.74 -25.21
C ARG A 97 -10.27 -10.44 -24.01
N ASP A 98 -9.97 -11.71 -23.79
CA ASP A 98 -10.56 -12.50 -22.71
C ASP A 98 -10.17 -11.98 -21.33
N ALA A 99 -8.92 -11.55 -21.15
CA ALA A 99 -8.45 -10.87 -19.93
C ALA A 99 -9.24 -9.58 -19.67
N LEU A 100 -9.38 -8.72 -20.69
CA LEU A 100 -10.09 -7.45 -20.56
C LEU A 100 -11.59 -7.65 -20.28
N LYS A 101 -12.22 -8.66 -20.87
CA LYS A 101 -13.62 -9.03 -20.56
C LYS A 101 -13.81 -9.48 -19.11
N LYS A 102 -12.80 -10.08 -18.49
CA LYS A 102 -12.76 -10.41 -17.06
C LYS A 102 -12.44 -9.19 -16.18
N LYS A 103 -12.28 -8.00 -16.76
CA LYS A 103 -11.82 -6.77 -16.10
C LYS A 103 -10.42 -6.89 -15.51
N HIS A 104 -9.59 -7.75 -16.10
CA HIS A 104 -8.18 -7.85 -15.74
C HIS A 104 -7.38 -6.89 -16.62
N PRO A 105 -6.70 -5.88 -16.04
CA PRO A 105 -5.88 -4.97 -16.84
C PRO A 105 -4.71 -5.72 -17.48
N VAL A 106 -4.32 -5.28 -18.67
CA VAL A 106 -3.20 -5.85 -19.42
C VAL A 106 -2.11 -4.80 -19.60
N VAL A 107 -0.94 -5.03 -19.02
CA VAL A 107 0.25 -4.21 -19.28
C VAL A 107 0.80 -4.61 -20.64
N ALA A 108 1.05 -3.65 -21.53
CA ALA A 108 1.54 -3.91 -22.88
C ALA A 108 2.81 -3.11 -23.18
N LEU A 109 3.81 -3.77 -23.76
CA LEU A 109 5.02 -3.12 -24.28
C LEU A 109 4.87 -2.80 -25.76
N MET A 110 4.81 -1.50 -26.06
CA MET A 110 4.66 -0.95 -27.41
C MET A 110 6.01 -0.78 -28.09
N GLY A 111 6.06 -1.08 -29.37
CA GLY A 111 7.13 -0.71 -30.30
C GLY A 111 6.83 0.60 -31.03
N PRO A 112 7.69 0.95 -32.02
CA PRO A 112 7.49 2.15 -32.85
C PRO A 112 6.12 2.12 -33.56
N GLY A 113 5.35 3.20 -33.43
CA GLY A 113 4.00 3.33 -33.94
C GLY A 113 3.30 4.57 -33.39
N TYR A 114 1.98 4.50 -33.23
CA TYR A 114 1.15 5.59 -32.74
C TYR A 114 1.49 5.98 -31.28
N PHE A 115 1.72 4.99 -30.43
CA PHE A 115 1.94 5.23 -28.99
C PHE A 115 3.36 5.72 -28.66
N THR A 116 4.36 5.37 -29.48
CA THR A 116 5.76 5.72 -29.23
C THR A 116 6.60 5.59 -30.50
N LYS A 117 7.77 6.26 -30.55
CA LYS A 117 8.78 6.06 -31.60
C LYS A 117 9.83 5.00 -31.24
N LYS A 118 9.84 4.51 -30.00
CA LYS A 118 10.81 3.56 -29.47
C LYS A 118 10.10 2.42 -28.72
N GLY A 119 10.32 2.31 -27.40
CA GLY A 119 9.58 1.44 -26.50
C GLY A 119 8.71 2.28 -25.58
N HIS A 120 7.53 1.77 -25.21
CA HIS A 120 6.66 2.43 -24.23
C HIS A 120 5.71 1.43 -23.59
N PHE A 121 5.59 1.46 -22.26
CA PHE A 121 4.61 0.64 -21.57
C PHE A 121 3.30 1.41 -21.43
N ILE A 122 2.19 0.74 -21.75
CA ILE A 122 0.82 1.23 -21.56
C ILE A 122 0.00 0.17 -20.81
N VAL A 123 -1.19 0.54 -20.34
CA VAL A 123 -2.13 -0.40 -19.72
C VAL A 123 -3.46 -0.39 -20.49
N LEU A 124 -3.93 -1.57 -20.88
CA LEU A 124 -5.27 -1.77 -21.41
C LEU A 124 -6.19 -2.07 -20.22
N VAL A 125 -7.26 -1.29 -20.04
CA VAL A 125 -8.06 -1.35 -18.80
C VAL A 125 -9.52 -1.78 -19.01
N ALA A 126 -10.04 -1.65 -20.22
CA ALA A 126 -11.40 -2.06 -20.54
C ALA A 126 -11.52 -2.33 -22.05
N ILE A 127 -12.47 -3.17 -22.43
CA ILE A 127 -12.86 -3.42 -23.83
C ILE A 127 -14.39 -3.36 -23.93
N ASP A 128 -14.89 -2.83 -25.04
CA ASP A 128 -16.32 -2.89 -25.34
C ASP A 128 -16.67 -3.97 -26.38
N ASP A 129 -17.97 -4.11 -26.67
CA ASP A 129 -18.49 -5.16 -27.55
C ASP A 129 -18.03 -5.01 -29.02
N ASN A 130 -17.49 -3.85 -29.40
CA ASN A 130 -16.94 -3.58 -30.73
C ASN A 130 -15.41 -3.80 -30.80
N ASP A 131 -14.83 -4.51 -29.83
CA ASP A 131 -13.39 -4.72 -29.69
C ASP A 131 -12.58 -3.41 -29.59
N GLN A 132 -13.21 -2.33 -29.09
CA GLN A 132 -12.51 -1.07 -28.81
C GLN A 132 -11.99 -1.07 -27.38
N VAL A 133 -10.66 -0.95 -27.24
CA VAL A 133 -9.94 -0.95 -25.97
C VAL A 133 -9.76 0.47 -25.45
N THR A 134 -9.99 0.65 -24.15
CA THR A 134 -9.61 1.85 -23.42
C THR A 134 -8.17 1.69 -22.91
N VAL A 135 -7.32 2.65 -23.22
CA VAL A 135 -5.89 2.61 -22.90
C VAL A 135 -5.56 3.66 -21.85
N ALA A 136 -5.02 3.24 -20.71
CA ALA A 136 -4.33 4.10 -19.76
C ALA A 136 -2.88 4.27 -20.23
N ASP A 137 -2.65 5.28 -21.08
CA ASP A 137 -1.31 5.63 -21.55
C ASP A 137 -0.65 6.56 -20.53
N VAL A 138 0.19 5.97 -19.69
CA VAL A 138 0.90 6.69 -18.62
C VAL A 138 1.88 7.76 -19.13
N GLY A 139 2.22 7.74 -20.42
CA GLY A 139 3.02 8.77 -21.07
C GLY A 139 2.18 9.89 -21.71
N SER A 140 0.86 9.74 -21.82
CA SER A 140 -0.01 10.73 -22.46
C SER A 140 -1.46 10.65 -21.99
N ARG A 141 -1.89 11.70 -21.26
CA ARG A 141 -3.31 11.93 -20.97
C ARG A 141 -4.15 12.09 -22.23
N GLN A 142 -3.60 12.71 -23.28
CA GLN A 142 -4.34 12.90 -24.52
C GLN A 142 -4.68 11.56 -25.18
N ARG A 143 -3.73 10.63 -25.29
CA ARG A 143 -4.00 9.29 -25.85
C ARG A 143 -4.95 8.47 -24.98
N THR A 144 -4.97 8.74 -23.68
CA THR A 144 -5.88 8.11 -22.72
C THR A 144 -7.36 8.50 -22.93
N GLN A 145 -7.66 9.55 -23.70
CA GLN A 145 -9.04 10.01 -23.97
C GLN A 145 -9.75 9.25 -25.09
N TYR A 146 -9.04 8.42 -25.85
CA TYR A 146 -9.60 7.70 -27.00
C TYR A 146 -9.72 6.20 -26.73
N LYS A 147 -10.57 5.55 -27.53
CA LYS A 147 -10.60 4.09 -27.65
C LYS A 147 -9.93 3.68 -28.95
N TYR A 148 -9.38 2.47 -28.96
CA TYR A 148 -8.60 1.95 -30.07
C TYR A 148 -9.05 0.55 -30.44
N PRO A 149 -9.02 0.13 -31.72
CA PRO A 149 -9.26 -1.26 -32.07
C PRO A 149 -8.19 -2.15 -31.44
N LEU A 150 -8.59 -3.17 -30.67
CA LEU A 150 -7.65 -4.01 -29.93
C LEU A 150 -6.56 -4.61 -30.85
N LYS A 151 -6.95 -5.09 -32.03
CA LYS A 151 -6.02 -5.68 -33.00
C LYS A 151 -4.91 -4.71 -33.42
N GLU A 152 -5.25 -3.43 -33.63
CA GLU A 152 -4.29 -2.38 -34.02
C GLU A 152 -3.34 -2.02 -32.89
N VAL A 153 -3.82 -2.07 -31.64
CA VAL A 153 -2.95 -1.90 -30.47
C VAL A 153 -1.96 -3.07 -30.38
N ILE A 154 -2.45 -4.31 -30.45
CA ILE A 154 -1.57 -5.50 -30.35
C ILE A 154 -0.57 -5.58 -31.49
N ALA A 155 -0.94 -5.18 -32.71
CA ALA A 155 -0.03 -5.12 -33.86
C ALA A 155 1.15 -4.15 -33.66
N GLN A 156 1.00 -3.15 -32.78
CA GLN A 156 2.06 -2.19 -32.45
C GLN A 156 2.94 -2.63 -31.27
N THR A 157 2.71 -3.81 -30.69
CA THR A 157 3.58 -4.34 -29.63
C THR A 157 4.94 -4.77 -30.20
N LYS A 158 5.98 -4.76 -29.36
CA LYS A 158 7.31 -5.27 -29.73
C LYS A 158 7.66 -6.50 -28.92
N SER A 159 8.53 -7.37 -29.42
CA SER A 159 8.97 -8.56 -28.68
C SER A 159 9.52 -8.21 -27.28
N ALA A 160 9.17 -9.05 -26.31
CA ALA A 160 9.59 -8.95 -24.92
C ALA A 160 9.82 -10.35 -24.33
N SER A 161 10.67 -10.42 -23.29
CA SER A 161 10.89 -11.61 -22.47
C SER A 161 9.82 -11.73 -21.38
N ALA A 162 9.97 -12.71 -20.49
CA ALA A 162 9.15 -12.87 -19.29
C ALA A 162 7.63 -12.97 -19.55
N GLY A 163 7.22 -13.54 -20.68
CA GLY A 163 5.82 -13.74 -21.06
C GLY A 163 5.16 -12.57 -21.80
N GLY A 164 5.90 -11.50 -22.08
CA GLY A 164 5.39 -10.35 -22.84
C GLY A 164 5.19 -10.64 -24.33
N PRO A 165 4.75 -9.63 -25.10
CA PRO A 165 4.66 -8.21 -24.72
C PRO A 165 3.40 -7.77 -23.99
N CYS A 166 2.41 -8.64 -23.82
CA CYS A 166 1.23 -8.36 -23.02
C CYS A 166 1.20 -9.24 -21.76
N TRP A 167 0.93 -8.64 -20.61
CA TRP A 167 0.81 -9.32 -19.32
C TRP A 167 -0.54 -9.03 -18.70
N GLU A 168 -1.35 -10.06 -18.49
CA GLU A 168 -2.57 -10.00 -17.70
C GLU A 168 -2.20 -9.88 -16.22
N ILE A 169 -2.72 -8.85 -15.55
CA ILE A 169 -2.53 -8.64 -14.12
C ILE A 169 -3.88 -8.74 -13.43
N TYR A 170 -3.98 -9.57 -12.39
CA TYR A 170 -5.24 -9.70 -11.65
C TYR A 170 -5.01 -10.08 -10.20
N SER A 171 -6.01 -9.80 -9.36
CA SER A 171 -6.07 -10.33 -8.00
C SER A 171 -6.99 -11.53 -8.02
N ASP A 172 -6.49 -12.73 -7.73
CA ASP A 172 -7.39 -13.84 -7.40
C ASP A 172 -8.04 -13.54 -6.03
N GLN A 173 -9.25 -13.01 -6.05
CA GLN A 173 -10.00 -12.65 -4.84
C GLN A 173 -10.21 -13.85 -3.90
N LYS A 174 -10.12 -15.10 -4.38
CA LYS A 174 -10.17 -16.30 -3.54
C LYS A 174 -8.86 -16.53 -2.78
N ILE A 175 -7.73 -16.11 -3.33
CA ILE A 175 -6.41 -16.15 -2.68
C ILE A 175 -6.22 -14.91 -1.81
N SER A 176 -6.63 -13.72 -2.23
CA SER A 176 -6.49 -12.49 -1.43
C SER A 176 -7.42 -12.48 -0.21
N ALA A 177 -8.66 -12.99 -0.29
CA ALA A 177 -9.51 -13.13 0.89
C ALA A 177 -8.95 -14.15 1.91
N LYS A 178 -8.35 -15.25 1.44
CA LYS A 178 -7.67 -16.23 2.32
C LYS A 178 -6.32 -15.70 2.83
N ALA A 179 -5.57 -14.97 2.02
CA ALA A 179 -4.25 -14.43 2.35
C ALA A 179 -4.33 -13.13 3.15
N ASP A 180 -5.40 -12.34 3.07
CA ASP A 180 -5.68 -11.18 3.92
C ASP A 180 -6.28 -11.61 5.24
N LYS A 181 -7.10 -12.67 5.26
CA LYS A 181 -7.50 -13.33 6.51
C LYS A 181 -6.28 -13.98 7.19
N LYS A 182 -5.44 -14.68 6.42
CA LYS A 182 -4.18 -15.29 6.88
C LYS A 182 -3.06 -14.26 7.16
N ALA A 183 -3.02 -13.08 6.53
CA ALA A 183 -2.03 -12.03 6.82
C ALA A 183 -2.49 -11.05 7.90
N LYS A 184 -3.80 -10.86 8.10
CA LYS A 184 -4.32 -10.28 9.35
C LYS A 184 -4.09 -11.24 10.51
N GLN A 185 -4.24 -12.55 10.30
CA GLN A 185 -3.91 -13.58 11.28
C GLN A 185 -2.39 -13.73 11.51
N LEU A 186 -1.53 -13.65 10.47
CA LEU A 186 -0.05 -13.70 10.60
C LEU A 186 0.57 -12.38 11.06
N LYS A 187 -0.06 -11.22 10.85
CA LYS A 187 0.35 -9.96 11.50
C LYS A 187 -0.12 -9.91 12.96
N ALA A 188 -1.29 -10.50 13.27
CA ALA A 188 -1.71 -10.74 14.65
C ALA A 188 -0.84 -11.80 15.35
N GLU A 189 -0.32 -12.81 14.63
CA GLU A 189 0.54 -13.86 15.19
C GLU A 189 2.04 -13.49 15.21
N LYS A 190 2.56 -12.66 14.30
CA LYS A 190 3.92 -12.09 14.43
C LYS A 190 4.02 -10.97 15.46
N LYS A 191 2.88 -10.43 15.93
CA LYS A 191 2.78 -9.59 17.12
C LYS A 191 2.94 -10.40 18.42
N TYR A 192 3.05 -11.73 18.33
CA TYR A 192 3.52 -12.56 19.42
C TYR A 192 5.06 -12.47 19.55
N ARG A 193 5.53 -11.32 20.05
CA ARG A 193 6.56 -11.20 21.09
C ARG A 193 8.03 -11.18 20.67
N SER A 194 8.53 -9.98 20.37
CA SER A 194 9.88 -9.63 20.80
C SER A 194 9.97 -9.69 22.34
N LYS A 195 11.18 -9.86 22.89
CA LYS A 195 11.38 -9.93 24.35
C LYS A 195 10.92 -8.63 25.02
N GLU A 196 11.11 -7.51 24.33
CA GLU A 196 10.79 -6.16 24.74
C GLU A 196 9.27 -5.94 24.82
N PHE A 197 8.51 -6.46 23.84
CA PHE A 197 7.04 -6.38 23.87
C PHE A 197 6.47 -7.13 25.09
N LYS A 198 6.94 -8.36 25.34
CA LYS A 198 6.51 -9.15 26.52
C LYS A 198 6.79 -8.41 27.83
N ALA A 199 7.97 -7.82 27.93
CA ALA A 199 8.37 -7.08 29.13
C ALA A 199 7.41 -5.91 29.37
N MET A 200 7.25 -5.04 28.37
CA MET A 200 6.38 -3.86 28.47
C MET A 200 4.91 -4.23 28.73
N TYR A 201 4.39 -5.25 28.06
CA TYR A 201 3.04 -5.75 28.28
C TYR A 201 2.84 -6.22 29.73
N ASN A 202 3.74 -7.08 30.24
CA ASN A 202 3.62 -7.63 31.59
C ASN A 202 3.80 -6.54 32.66
N GLU A 203 4.65 -5.55 32.40
CA GLU A 203 4.87 -4.42 33.30
C GLU A 203 3.62 -3.54 33.42
N ILE A 204 3.04 -3.10 32.29
CA ILE A 204 1.80 -2.30 32.30
C ILE A 204 0.68 -3.08 32.98
N LYS A 205 0.55 -4.37 32.64
CA LYS A 205 -0.46 -5.24 33.26
C LYS A 205 -0.27 -5.31 34.78
N SER A 206 0.97 -5.46 35.27
CA SER A 206 1.25 -5.49 36.71
C SER A 206 0.89 -4.18 37.43
N VAL A 207 1.13 -3.04 36.79
CA VAL A 207 0.75 -1.71 37.32
C VAL A 207 -0.77 -1.58 37.43
N LEU A 208 -1.49 -1.92 36.36
CA LEU A 208 -2.95 -1.81 36.31
C LEU A 208 -3.64 -2.83 37.24
N GLN A 209 -3.08 -4.04 37.42
CA GLN A 209 -3.56 -5.03 38.39
C GLN A 209 -3.50 -4.54 39.84
N LYS A 210 -2.59 -3.62 40.14
CA LYS A 210 -2.47 -2.97 41.44
C LYS A 210 -3.35 -1.72 41.57
N ASN A 211 -4.25 -1.49 40.61
CA ASN A 211 -5.13 -0.32 40.49
C ASN A 211 -4.40 1.02 40.32
N TYR A 212 -3.13 1.02 39.93
CA TYR A 212 -2.43 2.25 39.54
C TYR A 212 -2.81 2.66 38.12
N GLN A 213 -2.69 3.95 37.83
CA GLN A 213 -2.78 4.47 36.48
C GLN A 213 -1.38 4.78 35.95
N LEU A 214 -1.22 4.69 34.63
CA LEU A 214 0.07 4.89 33.98
C LEU A 214 -0.06 5.91 32.86
N ALA A 215 0.72 6.99 32.91
CA ALA A 215 0.92 7.83 31.74
C ALA A 215 1.88 7.12 30.78
N VAL A 216 1.62 7.14 29.46
CA VAL A 216 2.56 6.61 28.44
C VAL A 216 2.60 7.53 27.21
N PRO A 217 3.76 7.67 26.53
CA PRO A 217 3.83 8.37 25.26
C PRO A 217 3.34 7.45 24.13
N LEU A 218 2.29 7.87 23.42
CA LEU A 218 1.83 7.18 22.22
C LEU A 218 2.25 7.93 20.95
N LYS A 219 2.68 7.18 19.94
CA LYS A 219 2.87 7.71 18.58
C LYS A 219 1.51 7.91 17.90
N LYS A 220 1.48 8.75 16.85
CA LYS A 220 0.29 8.92 16.01
C LYS A 220 -0.20 7.55 15.51
N GLY A 221 -1.45 7.21 15.82
CA GLY A 221 -1.95 5.84 15.67
C GLY A 221 -3.47 5.76 15.61
N THR A 222 -4.01 4.63 16.04
CA THR A 222 -5.45 4.40 16.10
C THR A 222 -6.07 4.95 17.38
N LEU A 223 -5.27 5.11 18.45
CA LEU A 223 -5.71 5.64 19.74
C LEU A 223 -5.60 7.16 19.82
N VAL A 224 -4.57 7.75 19.19
CA VAL A 224 -4.29 9.19 19.23
C VAL A 224 -4.02 9.76 17.83
N SER A 225 -4.56 10.95 17.56
CA SER A 225 -4.43 11.63 16.26
C SER A 225 -3.05 12.26 16.01
N GLU A 226 -2.32 12.52 17.09
CA GLU A 226 -0.97 13.09 17.13
C GLU A 226 -0.18 12.45 18.27
N GLU A 227 1.15 12.57 18.22
CA GLU A 227 2.03 12.05 19.26
C GLU A 227 1.77 12.79 20.57
N GLN A 228 1.38 12.06 21.62
CA GLN A 228 1.00 12.66 22.90
C GLN A 228 1.12 11.67 24.05
N PHE A 229 1.16 12.17 25.28
CA PHE A 229 0.99 11.35 26.47
C PHE A 229 -0.49 11.06 26.72
N VAL A 230 -0.79 9.81 27.09
CA VAL A 230 -2.13 9.37 27.49
C VAL A 230 -2.06 8.69 28.84
N THR A 231 -3.17 8.69 29.57
CA THR A 231 -3.30 7.94 30.83
C THR A 231 -4.03 6.63 30.56
N ILE A 232 -3.37 5.51 30.83
CA ILE A 232 -3.97 4.18 30.86
C ILE A 232 -4.54 3.93 32.25
N THR A 233 -5.80 3.54 32.29
CA THR A 233 -6.57 3.29 33.51
C THR A 233 -7.35 2.00 33.36
N SER A 234 -7.62 1.34 34.49
CA SER A 234 -8.41 0.11 34.61
C SER A 234 -7.85 -1.10 33.83
N LEU A 235 -8.06 -2.30 34.38
CA LEU A 235 -7.81 -3.56 33.70
C LEU A 235 -9.06 -4.43 33.80
N GLY A 236 -9.72 -4.62 32.66
CA GLY A 236 -10.90 -5.45 32.49
C GLY A 236 -10.57 -6.88 32.07
N ILE A 237 -11.62 -7.64 31.76
CA ILE A 237 -11.54 -9.02 31.28
C ILE A 237 -10.82 -9.04 29.94
N ASN A 238 -10.03 -10.09 29.65
CA ASN A 238 -9.24 -10.24 28.43
C ASN A 238 -8.24 -9.09 28.18
N ASP A 239 -7.69 -8.51 29.24
CA ASP A 239 -6.67 -7.47 29.18
C ASP A 239 -7.12 -6.20 28.42
N LYS A 240 -8.40 -5.86 28.58
CA LYS A 240 -9.00 -4.62 28.10
C LYS A 240 -8.71 -3.47 29.06
N VAL A 241 -8.37 -2.30 28.53
CA VAL A 241 -8.02 -1.10 29.31
C VAL A 241 -8.78 0.12 28.80
N SER A 242 -8.78 1.19 29.60
CA SER A 242 -9.29 2.50 29.20
C SER A 242 -8.14 3.49 29.05
N VAL A 243 -8.11 4.20 27.92
CA VAL A 243 -7.10 5.19 27.57
C VAL A 243 -7.74 6.56 27.55
N MET A 244 -7.19 7.49 28.33
CA MET A 244 -7.61 8.90 28.36
C MET A 244 -6.55 9.76 27.68
N ASP A 245 -6.92 10.48 26.63
CA ASP A 245 -6.02 11.38 25.92
C ASP A 245 -5.84 12.73 26.62
N ALA A 246 -4.96 13.60 26.09
CA ALA A 246 -4.69 14.92 26.68
C ALA A 246 -5.92 15.85 26.68
N SER A 247 -6.91 15.59 25.81
CA SER A 247 -8.18 16.31 25.77
C SER A 247 -9.21 15.79 26.78
N LYS A 248 -8.82 14.83 27.64
CA LYS A 248 -9.69 14.10 28.59
C LYS A 248 -10.74 13.23 27.90
N LYS A 249 -10.59 12.91 26.62
CA LYS A 249 -11.46 11.97 25.93
C LYS A 249 -11.07 10.56 26.35
N LEU A 250 -12.04 9.84 26.90
CA LEU A 250 -11.88 8.45 27.33
C LEU A 250 -12.26 7.48 26.21
N THR A 251 -11.36 6.54 25.91
CA THR A 251 -11.61 5.41 25.02
C THR A 251 -11.50 4.13 25.85
N SER A 252 -12.62 3.43 26.03
CA SER A 252 -12.71 2.18 26.81
C SER A 252 -12.66 0.95 25.91
N ASP A 253 -12.45 -0.22 26.52
CA ASP A 253 -12.46 -1.54 25.85
C ASP A 253 -11.34 -1.73 24.81
N VAL A 254 -10.20 -1.07 25.05
CA VAL A 254 -9.00 -1.14 24.21
C VAL A 254 -8.16 -2.34 24.61
N ASP A 255 -7.71 -3.16 23.66
CA ASP A 255 -6.76 -4.23 23.96
C ASP A 255 -5.42 -3.65 24.44
N LEU A 256 -4.91 -4.12 25.58
CA LEU A 256 -3.60 -3.71 26.11
C LEU A 256 -2.48 -3.90 25.07
N ASP A 257 -2.57 -4.94 24.24
CA ASP A 257 -1.67 -5.18 23.12
C ASP A 257 -1.63 -4.01 22.11
N THR A 258 -2.76 -3.36 21.86
CA THR A 258 -2.85 -2.19 20.97
C THR A 258 -2.14 -1.00 21.60
N VAL A 259 -2.30 -0.81 22.90
CA VAL A 259 -1.62 0.25 23.64
C VAL A 259 -0.10 0.06 23.59
N VAL A 260 0.39 -1.15 23.89
CA VAL A 260 1.82 -1.49 23.86
C VAL A 260 2.44 -1.27 22.47
N ASP A 261 1.71 -1.59 21.40
CA ASP A 261 2.15 -1.35 20.02
C ASP A 261 2.27 0.13 19.65
N GLU A 262 1.42 0.96 20.25
CA GLU A 262 1.36 2.39 19.98
C GLU A 262 2.33 3.20 20.84
N ILE A 263 2.95 2.60 21.86
CA ILE A 263 3.97 3.26 22.68
C ILE A 263 5.19 3.66 21.83
N GLN A 264 5.63 4.91 22.00
CA GLN A 264 6.84 5.43 21.37
C GLN A 264 8.08 4.90 22.08
N THR A 265 8.67 3.83 21.56
CA THR A 265 9.80 3.12 22.19
C THR A 265 11.06 3.96 22.36
N GLU A 266 11.29 4.97 21.50
CA GLU A 266 12.42 5.90 21.62
C GLU A 266 12.30 6.83 22.84
N ALA A 267 11.07 7.14 23.26
CA ALA A 267 10.78 7.96 24.44
C ALA A 267 10.88 7.16 25.76
N VAL A 268 11.07 5.84 25.67
CA VAL A 268 10.98 4.89 26.80
C VAL A 268 12.35 4.31 27.18
N LYS A 269 13.45 4.71 26.51
CA LYS A 269 14.78 4.19 26.82
C LYS A 269 15.20 4.52 28.27
N ASP A 270 15.52 3.47 29.02
CA ASP A 270 16.03 3.43 30.41
C ASP A 270 15.12 3.98 31.53
N SER A 271 13.92 4.49 31.24
CA SER A 271 13.08 5.11 32.28
C SER A 271 11.57 4.93 32.12
N PHE A 272 11.09 3.71 31.85
CA PHE A 272 9.65 3.42 31.89
C PHE A 272 9.01 3.89 33.23
N TRP A 273 9.77 3.83 34.32
CA TRP A 273 9.42 4.30 35.67
C TRP A 273 9.38 5.82 35.87
N ASN A 274 9.92 6.61 34.95
CA ASN A 274 9.75 8.07 34.99
C ASN A 274 8.40 8.52 34.40
N THR A 275 7.66 7.61 33.78
CA THR A 275 6.26 7.85 33.42
C THR A 275 5.39 7.63 34.65
N ILE A 276 4.76 8.71 35.08
CA ILE A 276 4.16 8.89 36.41
C ILE A 276 3.17 7.75 36.73
N MET A 277 3.50 6.95 37.75
CA MET A 277 2.50 6.07 38.40
C MET A 277 1.59 6.92 39.26
N ILE A 278 0.31 6.98 38.90
CA ILE A 278 -0.70 7.71 39.67
C ILE A 278 -1.37 6.70 40.59
N ALA A 279 -1.19 6.86 41.91
CA ALA A 279 -1.82 6.01 42.90
C ALA A 279 -3.36 6.14 42.81
N PRO A 280 -4.11 5.03 42.99
CA PRO A 280 -5.55 5.12 43.16
C PRO A 280 -5.83 5.89 44.44
N ASP A 281 -6.38 7.08 44.28
CA ASP A 281 -6.90 7.96 45.31
C ASP A 281 -6.02 8.24 46.55
N LYS A 282 -5.26 9.34 46.47
CA LYS A 282 -5.11 10.24 47.62
C LYS A 282 -5.85 11.55 47.33
N THR A 283 -7.14 11.51 46.97
CA THR A 283 -8.01 12.66 47.26
C THR A 283 -8.45 12.61 48.73
N ASN A 284 -7.49 12.86 49.61
CA ASN A 284 -7.73 13.45 50.92
C ASN A 284 -6.77 14.63 51.04
N LEU A 285 -7.07 15.70 50.30
CA LEU A 285 -6.61 17.04 50.66
C LEU A 285 -7.84 17.80 51.13
N ILE A 286 -8.16 17.60 52.41
CA ILE A 286 -8.88 18.59 53.21
C ILE A 286 -7.97 19.82 53.24
N TYR A 287 -8.36 20.89 52.56
CA TYR A 287 -7.92 22.23 52.93
C TYR A 287 -9.01 22.82 53.83
N LYS A 288 -8.70 22.89 55.12
CA LYS A 288 -9.13 24.01 55.97
C LYS A 288 -8.14 25.14 55.78
#